data_AF-A0A158RGP6-F1
#
_entry.id   AF-A0A158RGP6-F1
#
_cell.length_a   1.000
_cell.length_b   1.000
_cell.length_c   1.000
_cell.angle_alpha   90.00
_cell.angle_beta   90.00
_cell.angle_gamma   90.00
#
_symmetry.space_group_name_H-M   'P 1'
#
loop_
_entity.id
_entity.type
_entity.pdbx_description
1 polymer ?
#
loop_
_entity_poly.entity_id
_entity_poly.type
_entity_poly.pdbx_seq_one_letter_code
_entity_poly.pdbx_strand_id
1 'polypeptide(L)'
;MLYQGFFNLSSYILDISSPYLRKRIDESDCIISIGVKLTDTITGGFTQGFTKEQVIEIHPYTVKITDKKYGPVVMKDVLQQLSDVIEHRNEETLDIKPFISESLLITEKFNPKLQMVTQKRFWQQMYHFLQENDVLIAEQGTPFFGSAGRYPFTKQHYICSATITGIDRLYITCSTWYTAR
;
A
#
# COMPACT_ATOMS: atom_id res chain seq x y z
N MET A 1 11.51 5.29 -20.48
CA MET A 1 11.35 4.58 -19.20
C MET A 1 9.91 4.81 -18.77
N LEU A 2 9.07 3.76 -18.81
CA LEU A 2 7.61 3.93 -18.73
C LEU A 2 7.21 4.11 -17.24
N TYR A 3 6.92 5.35 -16.84
CA TYR A 3 6.37 5.63 -15.52
C TYR A 3 4.87 5.25 -15.52
N GLN A 4 4.55 4.07 -15.00
CA GLN A 4 3.19 3.52 -14.92
C GLN A 4 2.59 3.80 -13.54
N GLY A 5 2.39 5.07 -13.17
CA GLY A 5 1.61 5.49 -12.00
C GLY A 5 2.20 5.13 -10.62
N PHE A 6 1.94 5.98 -9.63
CA PHE A 6 2.20 5.65 -8.23
C PHE A 6 1.10 4.71 -7.72
N PHE A 7 1.44 3.44 -7.49
CA PHE A 7 0.55 2.49 -6.82
C PHE A 7 0.98 2.30 -5.37
N ASN A 8 0.04 2.52 -4.44
CA ASN A 8 0.26 2.22 -3.03
C ASN A 8 0.34 0.70 -2.85
N LEU A 9 1.55 0.19 -2.56
CA LEU A 9 1.78 -1.22 -2.27
C LEU A 9 0.99 -1.72 -1.04
N SER A 10 0.48 -0.84 -0.18
CA SER A 10 -0.41 -1.17 0.94
C SER A 10 -1.79 -1.69 0.50
N SER A 11 -2.29 -1.31 -0.68
CA SER A 11 -3.49 -1.89 -1.30
C SER A 11 -3.17 -3.11 -2.18
N TYR A 12 -1.88 -3.31 -2.49
CA TYR A 12 -1.38 -4.49 -3.18
C TYR A 12 -0.95 -5.53 -2.14
N ILE A 13 -1.94 -6.15 -1.53
CA ILE A 13 -1.73 -7.40 -0.80
C ILE A 13 -2.34 -8.46 -1.72
N LEU A 14 -1.50 -9.12 -2.51
CA LEU A 14 -1.87 -9.85 -3.72
C LEU A 14 -3.23 -10.53 -3.73
N ASP A 15 -3.42 -11.63 -2.99
CA ASP A 15 -4.63 -12.46 -3.06
C ASP A 15 -5.91 -11.75 -2.56
N ILE A 16 -5.75 -10.58 -1.94
CA ILE A 16 -6.84 -9.70 -1.51
C ILE A 16 -6.93 -8.39 -2.32
N SER A 17 -5.96 -8.13 -3.20
CA SER A 17 -5.95 -6.98 -4.10
C SER A 17 -6.87 -7.22 -5.28
N SER A 18 -7.35 -6.14 -5.91
CA SER A 18 -8.22 -6.32 -7.05
C SER A 18 -7.47 -6.90 -8.26
N PRO A 19 -8.15 -7.70 -9.12
CA PRO A 19 -7.53 -8.23 -10.34
C PRO A 19 -6.94 -7.12 -11.23
N TYR A 20 -7.56 -5.93 -11.22
CA TYR A 20 -7.05 -4.76 -11.94
C TYR A 20 -5.69 -4.30 -11.39
N LEU A 21 -5.59 -4.09 -10.08
CA LEU A 21 -4.33 -3.66 -9.44
C LEU A 21 -3.24 -4.71 -9.61
N ARG A 22 -3.59 -5.99 -9.41
CA ARG A 22 -2.64 -7.08 -9.57
C ARG A 22 -2.05 -7.12 -10.97
N LYS A 23 -2.92 -7.15 -11.98
CA LYS A 23 -2.51 -7.18 -13.38
C LYS A 23 -1.59 -6.02 -13.73
N ARG A 24 -1.95 -4.81 -13.29
CA ARG A 24 -1.17 -3.60 -13.62
C ARG A 24 0.22 -3.60 -13.00
N ILE A 25 0.36 -4.05 -11.75
CA ILE A 25 1.66 -4.14 -11.07
C ILE A 25 2.49 -5.30 -11.64
N ASP A 26 1.90 -6.48 -11.80
CA ASP A 26 2.61 -7.68 -12.28
C ASP A 26 3.10 -7.52 -13.73
N GLU A 27 2.35 -6.83 -14.59
CA GLU A 27 2.70 -6.58 -16.00
C GLU A 27 3.54 -5.30 -16.21
N SER A 28 3.92 -4.59 -15.14
CA SER A 28 4.73 -3.37 -15.26
C SER A 28 6.16 -3.69 -15.74
N ASP A 29 6.67 -2.90 -16.68
CA ASP A 29 8.04 -3.00 -17.17
C ASP A 29 9.06 -2.42 -16.19
N CYS A 30 8.63 -1.48 -15.35
CA CYS A 30 9.44 -0.89 -14.29
C CYS A 30 8.58 -0.51 -13.07
N ILE A 31 9.02 -0.92 -11.89
CA ILE A 31 8.39 -0.65 -10.60
C ILE A 31 9.37 0.16 -9.75
N ILE A 32 8.93 1.31 -9.26
CA ILE A 32 9.70 2.10 -8.29
C ILE A 32 9.14 1.82 -6.91
N SER A 33 9.91 1.08 -6.12
CA SER A 33 9.60 0.68 -4.77
C SER A 33 10.23 1.66 -3.78
N ILE A 34 9.42 2.40 -3.02
CA ILE A 34 9.90 3.45 -2.11
C ILE A 34 9.66 3.03 -0.67
N GLY A 35 10.73 2.78 0.08
CA GLY A 35 10.67 2.42 1.50
C GLY A 35 10.02 1.07 1.79
N VAL A 36 9.78 0.24 0.77
CA VAL A 36 9.10 -1.05 0.94
C VAL A 36 10.12 -2.15 1.18
N LYS A 37 9.81 -2.99 2.18
CA LYS A 37 10.47 -4.28 2.37
C LYS A 37 9.46 -5.38 2.05
N LEU A 38 9.70 -6.11 0.97
CA LEU A 38 8.85 -7.23 0.59
C LEU A 38 9.02 -8.37 1.61
N THR A 39 7.97 -8.61 2.38
CA THR A 39 7.85 -9.76 3.29
C THR A 39 6.82 -10.74 2.74
N ASP A 40 6.80 -11.96 3.28
CA ASP A 40 5.79 -12.98 2.98
C ASP A 40 4.36 -12.44 3.18
N THR A 41 4.12 -11.67 4.23
CA THR A 41 2.79 -11.10 4.52
C THR A 41 2.37 -10.03 3.50
N ILE A 42 3.31 -9.20 3.03
CA ILE A 42 3.03 -8.15 2.04
C ILE A 42 2.86 -8.76 0.64
N THR A 43 3.64 -9.79 0.33
CA THR A 43 3.64 -10.47 -0.97
C THR A 43 2.67 -11.65 -1.05
N GLY A 44 1.82 -11.87 -0.05
CA GLY A 44 0.91 -13.02 -0.03
C GLY A 44 1.63 -14.35 -0.25
N GLY A 45 2.75 -14.57 0.44
CA GLY A 45 3.57 -15.77 0.34
C GLY A 45 4.54 -15.80 -0.85
N PHE A 46 5.11 -14.66 -1.24
CA PHE A 46 6.03 -14.51 -2.37
C PHE A 46 5.41 -14.86 -3.74
N THR A 47 4.13 -14.54 -3.93
CA THR A 47 3.37 -14.87 -5.15
C THR A 47 3.34 -13.73 -6.18
N GLN A 48 4.18 -12.72 -6.02
CA GLN A 48 4.25 -11.56 -6.93
C GLN A 48 4.70 -11.95 -8.34
N GLY A 49 4.11 -11.30 -9.35
CA GLY A 49 4.39 -11.60 -10.76
C GLY A 49 5.63 -10.91 -11.33
N PHE A 50 6.21 -9.96 -10.59
CA PHE A 50 7.38 -9.19 -11.04
C PHE A 50 8.70 -9.72 -10.46
N THR A 51 9.78 -9.51 -11.20
CA THR A 51 11.13 -9.92 -10.84
C THR A 51 11.95 -8.76 -10.26
N LYS A 52 13.12 -9.05 -9.69
CA LYS A 52 14.00 -8.02 -9.10
C LYS A 52 14.55 -7.06 -10.15
N GLU A 53 14.67 -7.51 -11.39
CA GLU A 53 15.18 -6.74 -12.52
C GLU A 53 14.21 -5.63 -12.94
N GLN A 54 12.91 -5.83 -12.69
CA GLN A 54 11.85 -4.84 -12.93
C GLN A 54 11.76 -3.79 -11.81
N VAL A 55 12.41 -3.99 -10.66
CA VAL A 55 12.22 -3.16 -9.46
C VAL A 55 13.44 -2.27 -9.20
N ILE A 56 13.18 -0.97 -9.10
CA ILE A 56 14.11 0.02 -8.52
C ILE A 56 13.71 0.20 -7.06
N GLU A 57 14.57 -0.20 -6.13
CA GLU A 57 14.32 -0.10 -4.69
C GLU A 57 14.99 1.16 -4.13
N ILE A 58 14.20 2.10 -3.59
CA ILE A 58 14.66 3.28 -2.89
C ILE A 58 14.45 3.04 -1.40
N HIS A 59 15.54 2.87 -0.65
CA HIS A 59 15.57 2.70 0.80
C HIS A 59 16.03 4.00 1.49
N PRO A 60 15.84 4.18 2.81
CA PRO A 60 16.12 5.45 3.49
C PRO A 60 17.50 6.06 3.22
N TYR A 61 18.52 5.22 3.05
CA TYR A 61 19.92 5.65 2.87
C TYR A 61 20.62 5.04 1.63
N THR A 62 19.90 4.28 0.81
CA THR A 62 20.49 3.54 -0.32
C THR A 62 19.47 3.34 -1.42
N VAL A 63 19.90 3.35 -2.68
CA VAL A 63 19.09 2.93 -3.83
C VAL A 63 19.66 1.63 -4.37
N LYS A 64 18.82 0.69 -4.78
CA LYS A 64 19.23 -0.56 -5.41
C LYS A 64 18.51 -0.71 -6.75
N ILE A 65 19.30 -0.95 -7.80
CA ILE A 65 18.82 -1.18 -9.16
C ILE A 65 19.42 -2.50 -9.60
N THR A 66 18.57 -3.50 -9.84
CA THR A 66 19.02 -4.88 -10.11
C THR A 66 19.95 -5.36 -8.98
N ASP A 67 21.22 -5.69 -9.27
CA ASP A 67 22.21 -6.14 -8.28
C ASP A 67 23.13 -5.02 -7.79
N LYS A 68 22.98 -3.80 -8.31
CA LYS A 68 23.83 -2.66 -7.94
C LYS A 68 23.18 -1.85 -6.82
N LYS A 69 23.98 -1.55 -5.81
CA LYS A 69 23.61 -0.72 -4.68
C LYS A 69 24.35 0.62 -4.75
N TYR A 70 23.59 1.70 -4.65
CA TYR A 70 24.06 3.07 -4.66
C TYR A 70 23.86 3.67 -3.27
N GLY A 71 24.89 4.29 -2.73
CA GLY A 71 24.85 4.95 -1.44
C GLY A 71 26.23 5.38 -0.96
N PRO A 72 26.29 6.22 0.09
CA PRO A 72 25.15 6.72 0.86
C PRO A 72 24.37 7.81 0.11
N VAL A 73 23.04 7.66 0.02
CA VAL A 73 22.14 8.66 -0.57
C VAL A 73 20.84 8.71 0.23
N VAL A 74 20.36 9.89 0.59
CA VAL A 74 19.14 10.03 1.40
C VAL A 74 17.91 9.91 0.49
N MET A 75 16.93 9.08 0.88
CA MET A 75 15.69 8.87 0.11
C MET A 75 15.02 10.20 -0.28
N LYS A 76 14.94 11.15 0.65
CA LYS A 76 14.35 12.48 0.41
C LYS A 76 14.99 13.16 -0.80
N ASP A 77 16.32 13.17 -0.87
CA ASP A 77 17.07 13.84 -1.93
C ASP A 77 16.89 13.11 -3.26
N VAL A 78 16.88 11.78 -3.23
CA VAL A 78 16.61 10.95 -4.41
C VAL A 78 15.23 11.25 -4.97
N LEU A 79 14.18 11.27 -4.14
CA LEU A 79 12.81 11.52 -4.57
C LEU A 79 12.63 12.94 -5.09
N GLN A 80 13.29 13.94 -4.48
CA GLN A 80 13.27 15.31 -4.97
C GLN A 80 13.86 15.40 -6.37
N GLN A 81 15.09 14.89 -6.56
CA GLN A 81 15.76 14.91 -7.85
C GLN A 81 14.99 14.10 -8.91
N LEU A 82 14.39 12.98 -8.51
CA LEU A 82 13.58 12.16 -9.40
C LEU A 82 12.33 12.91 -9.87
N SER A 83 11.67 13.65 -8.97
CA SER A 83 10.52 14.48 -9.31
C SER A 83 10.87 15.61 -10.28
N ASP A 84 12.08 16.16 -10.17
CA ASP A 84 12.54 17.26 -11.03
C ASP A 84 12.92 16.78 -12.44
N VAL A 85 13.40 15.53 -12.57
CA VAL A 85 13.93 14.98 -13.83
C VAL A 85 12.88 14.18 -14.62
N ILE A 86 11.88 13.60 -13.96
CA ILE A 86 10.88 12.77 -14.63
C ILE A 86 9.87 13.63 -15.40
N GLU A 87 9.71 13.30 -16.69
CA GLU A 87 8.65 13.85 -17.52
C GLU A 87 7.28 13.45 -16.98
N HIS A 88 6.43 14.46 -16.77
CA HIS A 88 5.08 14.26 -16.31
C HIS A 88 4.23 13.70 -17.46
N ARG A 89 3.52 12.60 -17.19
CA ARG A 89 2.58 12.02 -18.15
C ARG A 89 1.21 12.67 -18.02
N ASN A 90 0.50 12.78 -19.14
CA ASN A 90 -0.88 13.23 -19.12
C ASN A 90 -1.75 12.19 -18.38
N GLU A 91 -2.36 12.60 -17.27
CA GLU A 91 -3.22 11.76 -16.43
C GLU A 91 -4.37 11.10 -17.22
N GLU A 92 -4.93 11.81 -18.21
CA GLU A 92 -6.02 11.32 -19.06
C GLU A 92 -5.60 10.11 -19.91
N THR A 93 -4.29 9.96 -20.18
CA THR A 93 -3.74 8.87 -20.99
C THR A 93 -3.34 7.66 -20.16
N LEU A 94 -3.33 7.76 -18.82
CA LEU A 94 -2.79 6.70 -17.95
C LEU A 94 -3.75 5.52 -17.74
N ASP A 95 -5.02 5.62 -18.17
CA ASP A 95 -6.10 4.62 -17.96
C ASP A 95 -6.05 4.02 -16.54
N ILE A 96 -5.96 4.91 -15.55
CA ILE A 96 -5.90 4.54 -14.13
C ILE A 96 -7.34 4.49 -13.61
N LYS A 97 -7.79 3.30 -13.21
CA LYS A 97 -9.07 3.15 -12.52
C LYS A 97 -8.90 3.59 -11.07
N PRO A 98 -9.72 4.53 -10.58
CA PRO A 98 -9.67 4.93 -9.18
C PRO A 98 -9.92 3.73 -8.28
N PHE A 99 -9.14 3.59 -7.21
CA PHE A 99 -9.31 2.56 -6.17
C PHE A 99 -10.76 2.50 -5.62
N ILE A 100 -11.50 3.61 -5.74
CA ILE A 100 -12.88 3.76 -5.29
C ILE A 100 -13.85 2.77 -5.98
N SER A 101 -13.58 2.32 -7.22
CA SER A 101 -14.57 1.54 -7.98
C SER A 101 -14.90 0.17 -7.37
N GLU A 102 -14.00 -0.45 -6.61
CA GLU A 102 -14.27 -1.72 -5.89
C GLU A 102 -14.71 -1.52 -4.43
N SER A 103 -14.54 -0.32 -3.88
CA SER A 103 -14.95 0.03 -2.51
C SER A 103 -16.45 0.33 -2.36
N LEU A 104 -17.21 0.32 -3.47
CA LEU A 104 -18.63 0.71 -3.52
C LEU A 104 -19.49 -0.02 -2.47
N LEU A 105 -19.21 -1.29 -2.20
CA LEU A 105 -19.94 -2.10 -1.21
C LEU A 105 -19.77 -1.64 0.25
N ILE A 106 -18.75 -0.83 0.55
CA ILE A 106 -18.50 -0.30 1.90
C ILE A 106 -19.05 1.12 2.05
N THR A 107 -19.13 1.85 0.94
CA THR A 107 -19.70 3.20 0.90
C THR A 107 -21.23 3.23 1.01
N GLU A 108 -21.90 2.09 0.81
CA GLU A 108 -23.35 1.98 1.07
C GLU A 108 -23.69 2.43 2.49
N LYS A 109 -24.79 3.18 2.64
CA LYS A 109 -25.26 3.64 3.95
C LYS A 109 -25.46 2.44 4.87
N PHE A 110 -24.76 2.41 6.00
CA PHE A 110 -24.92 1.34 6.96
C PHE A 110 -26.32 1.41 7.59
N ASN A 111 -27.10 0.35 7.39
CA ASN A 111 -28.41 0.19 8.00
C ASN A 111 -28.34 -0.91 9.08
N PRO A 112 -28.42 -0.57 10.38
CA PRO A 112 -28.42 -1.55 11.46
C PRO A 112 -29.57 -2.54 11.30
N LYS A 113 -29.30 -3.82 11.52
CA LYS A 113 -30.29 -4.89 11.47
C LYS A 113 -30.11 -5.77 12.71
N LEU A 114 -31.22 -6.25 13.30
CA LEU A 114 -31.22 -7.24 14.36
C LEU A 114 -30.87 -8.62 13.78
N GLN A 115 -29.58 -8.84 13.54
CA GLN A 115 -29.02 -10.07 13.00
C GLN A 115 -27.63 -10.32 13.61
N MET A 116 -27.13 -11.54 13.49
CA MET A 116 -25.76 -11.87 13.89
C MET A 116 -24.74 -10.98 13.14
N VAL A 117 -23.74 -10.48 13.88
CA VAL A 117 -22.67 -9.67 13.32
C VAL A 117 -21.73 -10.56 12.50
N THR A 118 -21.44 -10.13 11.27
CA THR A 118 -20.46 -10.78 10.39
C THR A 118 -19.24 -9.87 10.21
N GLN A 119 -18.08 -10.45 9.87
CA GLN A 119 -16.85 -9.68 9.57
C GLN A 119 -17.13 -8.56 8.54
N LYS A 120 -17.86 -8.88 7.46
CA LYS A 120 -18.25 -7.89 6.45
C LYS A 120 -19.01 -6.71 7.06
N ARG A 121 -20.02 -6.98 7.90
CA ARG A 121 -20.83 -5.92 8.53
C ARG A 121 -20.04 -5.12 9.57
N PHE A 122 -19.13 -5.77 10.29
CA PHE A 122 -18.24 -5.10 11.24
C PHE A 122 -17.36 -4.05 10.53
N TRP A 123 -16.65 -4.43 9.47
CA TRP A 123 -15.78 -3.50 8.73
C TRP A 123 -16.55 -2.41 7.98
N GLN A 124 -17.77 -2.72 7.50
CA GLN A 124 -18.69 -1.70 6.99
C GLN A 124 -19.05 -0.68 8.08
N GLN A 125 -19.41 -1.12 9.29
CA GLN A 125 -19.69 -0.18 10.39
C GLN A 125 -18.46 0.64 10.78
N MET A 126 -17.28 0.01 10.87
CA MET A 126 -16.04 0.71 11.18
C MET A 126 -15.71 1.80 10.15
N TYR A 127 -16.05 1.59 8.88
CA TYR A 127 -15.92 2.62 7.84
C TYR A 127 -16.71 3.89 8.11
N HIS A 128 -17.96 3.73 8.54
CA HIS A 128 -18.83 4.87 8.84
C HIS A 128 -18.53 5.48 10.21
N PHE A 129 -17.89 4.73 11.10
CA PHE A 129 -17.47 5.19 12.42
C PHE A 129 -16.21 6.06 12.36
N LEU A 130 -15.20 5.65 11.59
CA LEU A 130 -13.91 6.34 11.53
C LEU A 130 -14.01 7.71 10.84
N GLN A 131 -13.43 8.71 11.49
CA GLN A 131 -13.37 10.09 11.03
C GLN A 131 -11.99 10.43 10.48
N GLU A 132 -11.89 11.60 9.85
CA GLU A 132 -10.61 12.13 9.39
C GLU A 132 -9.69 12.38 10.58
N ASN A 133 -8.42 11.96 10.46
CA ASN A 133 -7.37 12.05 11.48
C ASN A 133 -7.46 11.00 12.61
N ASP A 134 -8.39 10.05 12.55
CA ASP A 134 -8.38 8.91 13.46
C ASP A 134 -7.15 8.03 13.23
N VAL A 135 -6.62 7.47 14.32
CA VAL A 135 -5.55 6.47 14.29
C VAL A 135 -6.16 5.09 14.48
N LEU A 136 -6.08 4.25 13.45
CA LEU A 136 -6.50 2.86 13.52
C LEU A 136 -5.29 1.97 13.80
N ILE A 137 -5.33 1.26 14.93
CA ILE A 137 -4.37 0.24 15.29
C ILE A 137 -5.03 -1.12 15.06
N ALA A 138 -4.45 -1.92 14.16
CA ALA A 138 -4.94 -3.26 13.84
C ALA A 138 -3.89 -4.32 14.18
N GLU A 139 -4.29 -5.32 14.96
CA GLU A 139 -3.48 -6.50 15.28
C GLU A 139 -3.37 -7.43 14.06
N GLN A 140 -2.33 -8.27 14.02
CA GLN A 140 -2.19 -9.39 13.09
C GLN A 140 -3.45 -10.29 13.07
N GLY A 141 -3.71 -10.88 11.90
CA GLY A 141 -4.86 -11.76 11.69
C GLY A 141 -6.07 -11.01 11.14
N THR A 142 -7.29 -11.40 11.55
CA THR A 142 -8.51 -10.83 10.97
C THR A 142 -8.64 -9.31 11.10
N PRO A 143 -8.12 -8.63 12.14
CA PRO A 143 -8.09 -7.17 12.19
C PRO A 143 -7.28 -6.57 11.04
N PHE A 144 -6.04 -7.00 10.86
CA PHE A 144 -5.15 -6.53 9.79
C PHE A 144 -5.76 -6.68 8.39
N PHE A 145 -6.19 -7.88 8.01
CA PHE A 145 -6.79 -8.14 6.68
C PHE A 145 -8.19 -7.54 6.53
N GLY A 146 -8.84 -7.28 7.66
CA GLY A 146 -10.12 -6.63 7.75
C GLY A 146 -10.04 -5.15 7.36
N SER A 147 -9.06 -4.44 7.91
CA SER A 147 -8.82 -3.03 7.63
C SER A 147 -8.00 -2.78 6.36
N ALA A 148 -7.08 -3.68 6.01
CA ALA A 148 -6.33 -3.56 4.76
C ALA A 148 -7.25 -3.74 3.53
N GLY A 149 -7.15 -2.81 2.58
CA GLY A 149 -7.90 -2.87 1.30
C GLY A 149 -9.34 -2.32 1.33
N ARG A 150 -9.81 -1.73 2.45
CA ARG A 150 -11.22 -1.30 2.60
C ARG A 150 -11.43 0.19 2.88
N TYR A 151 -10.38 0.94 3.20
CA TYR A 151 -10.46 2.35 3.58
C TYR A 151 -9.73 3.26 2.57
N PRO A 152 -10.35 4.34 2.07
CA PRO A 152 -9.63 5.38 1.36
C PRO A 152 -8.70 6.11 2.35
N PHE A 153 -7.44 6.25 1.96
CA PHE A 153 -6.35 6.83 2.78
C PHE A 153 -6.57 8.29 3.17
N THR A 154 -7.57 8.96 2.61
CA THR A 154 -7.89 10.36 2.92
C THR A 154 -8.45 10.57 4.33
N LYS A 155 -8.66 9.51 5.13
CA LYS A 155 -9.23 9.63 6.48
C LYS A 155 -8.30 9.26 7.64
N GLN A 156 -7.18 8.55 7.47
CA GLN A 156 -6.57 7.83 8.61
C GLN A 156 -5.05 7.82 8.63
N HIS A 157 -4.48 7.84 9.83
CA HIS A 157 -3.11 7.35 10.09
C HIS A 157 -3.20 5.89 10.52
N TYR A 158 -2.56 4.99 9.77
CA TYR A 158 -2.67 3.55 10.00
C TYR A 158 -1.40 3.01 10.67
N ILE A 159 -1.56 2.31 11.80
CA ILE A 159 -0.45 1.63 12.47
C ILE A 159 -0.77 0.14 12.48
N CYS A 160 0.07 -0.63 11.79
CA CYS A 160 0.00 -2.08 11.82
C CYS A 160 1.37 -2.66 12.18
N SER A 161 1.36 -3.69 13.03
CA SER A 161 2.51 -4.51 13.33
C SER A 161 2.53 -5.72 12.38
N ALA A 162 3.19 -5.61 11.23
CA ALA A 162 3.32 -6.72 10.28
C ALA A 162 4.63 -7.52 10.44
N THR A 163 5.52 -7.15 11.38
CA THR A 163 6.84 -7.78 11.49
C THR A 163 7.37 -7.73 12.92
N ILE A 164 6.85 -8.59 13.80
CA ILE A 164 7.53 -8.90 15.07
C ILE A 164 8.33 -10.18 14.87
N THR A 165 9.64 -10.07 14.77
CA THR A 165 10.56 -11.20 14.94
C THR A 165 11.48 -10.90 16.13
N GLY A 166 11.13 -11.40 17.31
CA GLY A 166 11.99 -11.38 18.51
C GLY A 166 11.31 -10.85 19.77
N ILE A 167 11.36 -11.63 20.86
CA ILE A 167 10.72 -11.38 22.16
C ILE A 167 11.30 -10.16 22.92
N ASP A 168 12.44 -9.61 22.49
CA ASP A 168 13.18 -8.61 23.30
C ASP A 168 13.25 -7.19 22.72
N ARG A 169 12.65 -6.90 21.55
CA ARG A 169 12.55 -5.53 21.00
C ARG A 169 11.29 -5.33 20.17
N LEU A 170 10.46 -4.37 20.57
CA LEU A 170 9.28 -3.95 19.81
C LEU A 170 9.73 -3.14 18.58
N TYR A 171 9.89 -3.79 17.43
CA TYR A 171 9.97 -3.10 16.15
C TYR A 171 8.55 -2.89 15.62
N ILE A 172 7.96 -1.72 15.93
CA ILE A 172 6.77 -1.28 15.21
C ILE A 172 7.26 -0.87 13.81
N THR A 173 7.02 -1.71 12.81
CA THR A 173 7.13 -1.28 11.41
C THR A 173 5.95 -0.37 11.10
N CYS A 174 6.03 0.87 11.60
CA CYS A 174 5.10 1.92 11.20
C CYS A 174 5.39 2.20 9.73
N SER A 175 4.50 1.77 8.85
CA SER A 175 4.40 2.43 7.55
C SER A 175 3.68 3.75 7.80
N THR A 176 4.42 4.74 8.31
CA THR A 176 3.91 6.10 8.49
C THR A 176 3.79 6.71 7.10
N TRP A 177 2.56 6.87 6.63
CA TRP A 177 2.30 7.46 5.32
C TRP A 177 1.97 8.93 5.52
N TYR A 178 2.91 9.79 5.13
CA TYR A 178 2.63 11.21 4.96
C TYR A 178 1.95 11.41 3.61
N THR A 179 0.71 11.87 3.60
CA THR A 179 0.16 12.57 2.44
C THR A 179 0.90 13.90 2.34
N ALA A 180 1.82 14.01 1.38
CA ALA A 180 2.33 15.31 0.97
C ALA A 180 1.15 16.12 0.43
N ARG A 181 0.88 17.28 1.05
CA ARG A 181 0.10 18.34 0.43
C ARG A 181 0.95 19.05 -0.61
#